data_AF-A0A5P9CII7-F1
#
_entry.id   AF-A0A5P9CII7-F1
#
_cell.length_a   1.000
_cell.length_b   1.000
_cell.length_c   1.000
_cell.angle_alpha   90.00
_cell.angle_beta   90.00
_cell.angle_gamma   90.00
#
_symmetry.space_group_name_H-M   'P 1'
#
loop_
_entity.id
_entity.type
_entity.pdbx_description
1 polymer ?
#
loop_
_entity_poly.entity_id
_entity_poly.type
_entity_poly.pdbx_seq_one_letter_code
_entity_poly.pdbx_strand_id
1 'polypeptide(L)'
;MKSLKLWIGIFVASLLVYVSSLYFSSQQLLMEGRYIARIFGYSETNGFWRERLELNLKRENIESTISVEGDGLEGVALFAINGEVTRSDEGVFSMSYSTNPIQTSKVVDGYEAVSYTSLFLSGHSTNALVYQDKDIMMVEGPRNAVMLIRSQGTVFK
;
A
#
# COMPACT_ATOMS: atom_id res chain seq x y z
N MET A 1 41.66 24.60 29.85
CA MET A 1 41.31 24.49 28.40
C MET A 1 41.06 23.07 27.89
N LYS A 2 41.63 21.99 28.47
CA LYS A 2 41.39 20.60 28.01
C LYS A 2 39.95 20.09 28.23
N SER A 3 39.31 20.50 29.33
CA SER A 3 37.91 20.14 29.66
C SER A 3 36.91 20.67 28.61
N LEU A 4 37.04 21.92 28.18
CA LEU A 4 36.09 22.55 27.24
C LEU A 4 36.04 21.84 25.87
N LYS A 5 37.19 21.40 25.34
CA LYS A 5 37.25 20.66 24.07
C LYS A 5 36.55 19.29 24.16
N LEU A 6 36.59 18.67 25.34
CA LEU A 6 35.96 17.37 25.58
C LEU A 6 34.43 17.51 25.67
N TRP A 7 33.94 18.58 26.32
CA TRP A 7 32.51 18.92 26.36
C TRP A 7 31.95 19.27 24.98
N ILE A 8 32.70 20.02 24.16
CA ILE A 8 32.31 20.33 22.77
C ILE A 8 32.22 19.04 21.94
N GLY A 9 33.16 18.11 22.11
CA GLY A 9 33.13 16.83 21.41
C GLY A 9 31.90 15.99 21.76
N ILE A 10 31.54 15.93 23.05
CA ILE A 10 30.32 15.23 23.51
C ILE A 10 29.07 15.89 22.92
N PHE A 11 29.00 17.22 22.90
CA PHE A 11 27.86 17.95 22.34
C PHE A 11 27.68 17.71 20.84
N VAL A 12 28.77 17.69 20.07
CA VAL A 12 28.70 17.39 18.63
C VAL A 12 28.27 15.94 18.41
N ALA A 13 28.78 14.99 19.20
CA ALA A 13 28.38 13.59 19.10
C ALA A 13 26.89 13.40 19.43
N SER A 14 26.37 14.04 20.49
CA SER A 14 24.95 13.95 20.83
C SER A 14 24.06 14.61 19.78
N LEU A 15 24.49 15.73 19.20
CA LEU A 15 23.78 16.39 18.10
C LEU A 15 23.71 15.49 16.86
N LEU A 16 24.81 14.82 16.50
CA LEU A 16 24.83 13.88 15.38
C LEU A 16 23.91 12.68 15.61
N VAL A 17 23.90 12.11 16.82
CA VAL A 17 22.98 11.02 17.17
C VAL A 17 21.53 11.49 17.11
N TYR A 18 21.23 12.69 17.61
CA TYR A 18 19.89 13.27 17.57
C TYR A 18 19.40 13.52 16.14
N VAL A 19 20.21 14.16 15.30
CA VAL A 19 19.87 14.40 13.88
C VAL A 19 19.72 13.09 13.12
N SER A 20 20.58 12.11 13.38
CA SER A 20 20.46 10.78 12.77
C SER A 20 19.19 10.07 13.23
N SER A 21 18.83 10.18 14.51
CA SER A 21 17.58 9.63 15.03
C SER A 21 16.36 10.28 14.40
N LEU A 22 16.38 11.60 14.20
CA LEU A 22 15.31 12.30 13.49
C LEU A 22 15.21 11.86 12.03
N TYR A 23 16.35 11.68 11.35
CA TYR A 23 16.40 11.20 9.98
C TYR A 23 15.84 9.77 9.83
N PHE A 24 16.20 8.86 10.74
CA PHE A 24 15.65 7.51 10.76
C PHE A 24 14.17 7.49 11.18
N SER A 25 13.75 8.39 12.06
CA SER A 25 12.36 8.50 12.49
C SER A 25 11.46 9.16 11.45
N SER A 26 11.98 10.09 10.63
CA SER A 26 11.20 10.75 9.58
C SER A 26 10.94 9.82 8.39
N GLN A 27 11.75 8.78 8.24
CA GLN A 27 11.48 7.65 7.37
C GLN A 27 10.41 6.75 8.00
N GLN A 28 9.23 7.30 8.34
CA GLN A 28 8.05 6.51 8.67
C GLN A 28 7.68 5.68 7.43
N LEU A 29 8.39 4.56 7.31
CA LEU A 29 8.21 3.56 6.29
C LEU A 29 6.92 2.82 6.62
N LEU A 30 6.12 2.57 5.59
CA LEU A 30 5.00 1.64 5.68
C LEU A 30 5.53 0.33 6.29
N MET A 31 4.85 -0.18 7.32
CA MET A 31 5.35 -1.34 8.06
C MET A 31 5.37 -2.55 7.14
N GLU A 32 6.55 -3.17 7.00
CA GLU A 32 6.69 -4.39 6.23
C GLU A 32 5.75 -5.49 6.74
N GLY A 33 5.17 -6.23 5.81
CA GLY A 33 4.25 -7.30 6.15
C GLY A 33 3.30 -7.66 5.02
N ARG A 34 2.49 -8.67 5.32
CA ARG A 34 1.38 -9.09 4.47
C ARG A 34 0.10 -8.48 5.01
N TYR A 35 -0.66 -7.86 4.14
CA TYR A 35 -1.91 -7.19 4.44
C TYR A 35 -3.01 -7.68 3.51
N ILE A 36 -4.24 -7.65 4.00
CA ILE A 36 -5.43 -7.98 3.24
C ILE A 36 -6.42 -6.83 3.39
N ALA A 37 -7.01 -6.40 2.29
CA ALA A 37 -8.20 -5.57 2.28
C ALA A 37 -9.32 -6.26 1.49
N ARG A 38 -10.54 -6.02 1.93
CA ARG A 38 -11.76 -6.41 1.20
C ARG A 38 -12.53 -5.13 0.93
N ILE A 39 -12.74 -4.84 -0.35
CA ILE A 39 -13.42 -3.65 -0.81
C ILE A 39 -14.73 -4.11 -1.43
N PHE A 40 -15.82 -3.48 -1.02
CA PHE A 40 -17.16 -3.74 -1.54
C PHE A 40 -17.65 -2.46 -2.18
N GLY A 41 -18.14 -2.55 -3.41
CA GLY A 41 -18.71 -1.42 -4.12
C GLY A 41 -20.12 -1.74 -4.57
N TYR A 42 -20.98 -0.75 -4.47
CA TYR A 42 -22.32 -0.79 -5.02
C TYR A 42 -22.64 0.57 -5.63
N SER A 43 -23.08 0.58 -6.88
CA SER A 43 -23.73 1.74 -7.46
C SER A 43 -24.86 1.32 -8.39
N GLU A 44 -25.85 2.19 -8.57
CA GLU A 44 -26.94 1.95 -9.52
C GLU A 44 -26.44 1.81 -10.97
N THR A 45 -25.28 2.40 -11.30
CA THR A 45 -24.73 2.42 -12.65
C THR A 45 -23.72 1.30 -12.93
N ASN A 46 -23.01 0.82 -11.91
CA ASN A 46 -21.89 -0.12 -12.06
C ASN A 46 -22.15 -1.46 -11.34
N GLY A 47 -23.38 -1.67 -10.84
CA GLY A 47 -23.78 -2.88 -10.14
C GLY A 47 -23.08 -3.07 -8.80
N PHE A 48 -23.07 -4.31 -8.33
CA PHE A 48 -22.37 -4.75 -7.13
C PHE A 48 -21.06 -5.46 -7.49
N TRP A 49 -19.97 -5.06 -6.84
CA TRP A 49 -18.67 -5.73 -7.01
C TRP A 49 -17.92 -5.87 -5.69
N ARG A 50 -17.02 -6.84 -5.69
CA ARG A 50 -16.18 -7.21 -4.56
C ARG A 50 -14.75 -7.36 -5.04
N GLU A 51 -13.86 -6.69 -4.33
CA GLU A 51 -12.42 -6.79 -4.56
C GLU A 51 -11.77 -7.32 -3.29
N ARG A 52 -10.80 -8.19 -3.48
CA ARG A 52 -9.90 -8.62 -2.40
C ARG A 52 -8.48 -8.31 -2.83
N LEU A 53 -7.82 -7.50 -2.03
CA LEU A 53 -6.44 -7.09 -2.19
C LEU A 53 -5.60 -7.88 -1.19
N GLU A 54 -4.62 -8.62 -1.67
CA GLU A 54 -3.60 -9.26 -0.84
C GLU A 54 -2.25 -8.62 -1.16
N LEU A 55 -1.73 -7.83 -0.22
CA LEU A 55 -0.56 -7.00 -0.42
C LEU A 55 0.61 -7.50 0.44
N ASN A 56 1.77 -7.64 -0.17
CA ASN A 56 3.03 -7.98 0.47
C ASN A 56 3.97 -6.79 0.30
N LEU A 57 4.21 -6.09 1.39
CA LEU A 57 5.09 -4.93 1.43
C LEU A 57 6.45 -5.35 2.00
N LYS A 58 7.51 -5.12 1.23
CA LYS A 58 8.89 -5.38 1.63
C LYS A 58 9.78 -4.21 1.22
N ARG A 59 10.26 -3.46 2.20
CA ARG A 59 10.93 -2.16 2.01
C ARG A 59 10.05 -1.23 1.17
N GLU A 60 10.54 -0.85 0.00
CA GLU A 60 9.88 0.03 -0.96
C GLU A 60 9.12 -0.76 -2.04
N ASN A 61 9.24 -2.09 -2.06
CA ASN A 61 8.57 -2.91 -3.06
C ASN A 61 7.19 -3.37 -2.58
N ILE A 62 6.21 -3.25 -3.47
CA ILE A 62 4.86 -3.78 -3.32
C ILE A 62 4.68 -4.92 -4.31
N GLU A 63 4.38 -6.09 -3.79
CA GLU A 63 3.82 -7.20 -4.54
C GLU A 63 2.40 -7.40 -4.05
N SER A 64 1.43 -7.48 -4.95
CA SER A 64 0.03 -7.60 -4.56
C SER A 64 -0.75 -8.46 -5.53
N THR A 65 -1.79 -9.12 -5.04
CA THR A 65 -2.78 -9.80 -5.86
C THR A 65 -4.14 -9.17 -5.62
N ILE A 66 -4.83 -8.79 -6.69
CA ILE A 66 -6.23 -8.34 -6.64
C ILE A 66 -7.10 -9.40 -7.28
N SER A 67 -8.13 -9.84 -6.55
CA SER A 67 -9.23 -10.60 -7.14
C SER A 67 -10.47 -9.71 -7.22
N VAL A 68 -11.14 -9.71 -8.38
CA VAL A 68 -12.39 -8.98 -8.60
C VAL A 68 -13.49 -9.94 -9.03
N GLU A 69 -14.65 -9.80 -8.41
CA GLU A 69 -15.87 -10.51 -8.75
C GLU A 69 -17.07 -9.56 -8.61
N GLY A 70 -18.11 -9.73 -9.41
CA GLY A 70 -19.28 -8.85 -9.35
C GLY A 70 -20.12 -8.90 -10.59
N ASP A 71 -21.11 -8.01 -10.62
CA ASP A 71 -21.98 -7.77 -11.76
C ASP A 71 -21.14 -7.37 -12.99
N GLY A 72 -21.61 -7.71 -14.18
CA GLY A 72 -20.85 -7.56 -15.42
C GLY A 72 -19.74 -8.58 -15.68
N LEU A 73 -19.44 -9.52 -14.77
CA LEU A 73 -18.45 -10.60 -14.97
C LEU A 73 -19.06 -12.00 -14.84
N GLU A 74 -18.65 -12.95 -15.69
CA GLU A 74 -19.08 -14.37 -15.61
C GLU A 74 -18.35 -15.17 -14.51
N GLY A 75 -17.49 -14.53 -13.73
CA GLY A 75 -16.63 -15.19 -12.74
C GLY A 75 -15.57 -14.27 -12.16
N VAL A 76 -14.63 -14.85 -11.42
CA VAL A 76 -13.57 -14.11 -10.73
C VAL A 76 -12.39 -13.83 -11.67
N ALA A 77 -11.93 -12.57 -11.70
CA ALA A 77 -10.69 -12.16 -12.33
C ALA A 77 -9.57 -11.97 -11.29
N LEU A 78 -8.33 -12.26 -11.66
CA LEU A 78 -7.14 -12.16 -10.81
C LEU A 78 -6.03 -11.39 -11.52
N PHE A 79 -5.43 -10.45 -10.81
CA PHE A 79 -4.35 -9.61 -11.29
C PHE A 79 -3.19 -9.58 -10.30
N ALA A 80 -1.97 -9.70 -10.81
CA ALA A 80 -0.75 -9.38 -10.07
C ALA A 80 -0.45 -7.89 -10.21
N ILE A 81 -0.09 -7.25 -9.12
CA ILE A 81 0.36 -5.86 -9.08
C ILE A 81 1.77 -5.84 -8.52
N ASN A 82 2.68 -5.28 -9.29
CA ASN A 82 4.05 -5.02 -8.85
C ASN A 82 4.29 -3.53 -8.89
N GLY A 83 4.84 -2.98 -7.81
CA GLY A 83 5.08 -1.56 -7.70
C GLY A 83 6.18 -1.20 -6.72
N GLU A 84 6.51 0.08 -6.72
CA GLU A 84 7.55 0.68 -5.88
C GLU A 84 7.00 1.94 -5.21
N VAL A 85 7.38 2.13 -3.94
CA VAL A 85 7.06 3.28 -3.11
C VAL A 85 8.31 4.15 -2.98
N THR A 86 8.29 5.35 -3.55
CA THR A 86 9.53 6.15 -3.75
C THR A 86 9.66 7.37 -2.85
N ARG A 87 8.73 7.61 -1.92
CA ARG A 87 8.79 8.71 -0.94
C ARG A 87 7.81 8.43 0.20
N SER A 88 8.15 8.65 1.47
CA SER A 88 7.19 8.72 2.59
C SER A 88 7.64 9.90 3.46
N ASP A 89 7.08 11.08 3.19
CA ASP A 89 7.37 12.30 3.95
C ASP A 89 6.08 12.74 4.63
N GLU A 90 6.10 12.87 5.96
CA GLU A 90 4.90 13.15 6.77
C GLU A 90 3.72 12.21 6.50
N GLY A 91 4.00 10.94 6.17
CA GLY A 91 3.00 9.92 5.83
C GLY A 91 2.47 10.00 4.39
N VAL A 92 2.87 10.98 3.58
CA VAL A 92 2.49 11.07 2.17
C VAL A 92 3.50 10.30 1.31
N PHE A 93 2.99 9.40 0.47
CA PHE A 93 3.80 8.54 -0.37
C PHE A 93 3.30 8.38 -1.81
N SER A 94 4.26 8.19 -2.72
CA SER A 94 3.96 7.90 -4.13
C SER A 94 4.17 6.42 -4.42
N MET A 95 3.21 5.79 -5.07
CA MET A 95 3.25 4.41 -5.54
C MET A 95 3.22 4.40 -7.07
N SER A 96 4.27 3.87 -7.68
CA SER A 96 4.29 3.50 -9.10
C SER A 96 3.95 2.01 -9.21
N TYR A 97 3.03 1.64 -10.09
CA TYR A 97 2.60 0.25 -10.19
C TYR A 97 2.30 -0.19 -11.63
N SER A 98 2.45 -1.50 -11.82
CA SER A 98 2.08 -2.23 -13.03
C SER A 98 1.16 -3.37 -12.66
N THR A 99 0.14 -3.59 -13.49
CA THR A 99 -0.85 -4.64 -13.32
C THR A 99 -0.69 -5.67 -14.43
N ASN A 100 -0.59 -6.93 -14.06
CA ASN A 100 -0.51 -8.06 -15.00
C ASN A 100 -1.68 -9.01 -14.74
N PRO A 101 -2.49 -9.34 -15.75
CA PRO A 101 -3.56 -10.31 -15.59
C PRO A 101 -2.98 -11.71 -15.34
N ILE A 102 -3.43 -12.36 -14.28
CA ILE A 102 -3.14 -13.78 -13.99
C ILE A 102 -4.27 -14.63 -14.58
N GLN A 103 -5.52 -14.22 -14.33
CA GLN A 103 -6.73 -14.85 -14.82
C GLN A 103 -7.72 -13.76 -15.22
N THR A 104 -8.16 -13.77 -16.46
CA THR A 104 -9.22 -12.87 -16.92
C THR A 104 -10.59 -13.52 -16.75
N SER A 105 -11.62 -12.70 -16.66
CA SER A 105 -13.02 -13.14 -16.64
C SER A 105 -13.74 -12.59 -17.86
N LYS A 106 -14.76 -13.30 -18.35
CA LYS A 106 -15.56 -12.82 -19.48
C LYS A 106 -16.47 -11.68 -19.00
N VAL A 107 -16.40 -10.56 -19.69
CA VAL A 107 -17.27 -9.40 -19.45
C VAL A 107 -18.62 -9.65 -20.12
N VAL A 108 -19.68 -9.68 -19.32
CA VAL A 108 -21.07 -9.76 -19.78
C VAL A 108 -21.72 -8.38 -19.87
N ASP A 109 -21.32 -7.44 -19.02
CA ASP A 109 -21.71 -6.03 -19.11
C ASP A 109 -20.51 -5.12 -18.81
N GLY A 110 -20.14 -4.29 -19.79
CA GLY A 110 -19.01 -3.37 -19.68
C GLY A 110 -19.27 -2.17 -18.77
N TYR A 111 -20.53 -1.77 -18.56
CA TYR A 111 -20.89 -0.68 -17.66
C TYR A 111 -20.80 -1.11 -16.19
N GLU A 112 -21.08 -2.38 -15.91
CA GLU A 112 -20.96 -2.95 -14.56
C GLU A 112 -19.52 -3.40 -14.27
N ALA A 113 -18.75 -3.84 -15.27
CA ALA A 113 -17.36 -4.29 -15.12
C ALA A 113 -16.30 -3.16 -15.00
N VAL A 114 -16.67 -1.95 -14.53
CA VAL A 114 -15.77 -0.78 -14.46
C VAL A 114 -14.59 -1.02 -13.51
N SER A 115 -14.81 -1.66 -12.37
CA SER A 115 -13.73 -2.04 -11.44
C SER A 115 -12.68 -2.93 -12.14
N TYR A 116 -13.15 -3.97 -12.86
CA TYR A 116 -12.29 -4.89 -13.61
C TYR A 116 -11.49 -4.22 -14.72
N THR A 117 -12.12 -3.36 -15.54
CA THR A 117 -11.43 -2.72 -16.67
C THR A 117 -10.35 -1.74 -16.21
N SER A 118 -10.51 -1.12 -15.03
CA SER A 118 -9.50 -0.22 -14.47
C SER A 118 -8.19 -0.91 -14.06
N LEU A 119 -8.22 -2.25 -13.86
CA LEU A 119 -7.06 -3.04 -13.44
C LEU A 119 -6.11 -3.43 -14.59
N PHE A 120 -6.40 -3.06 -15.83
CA PHE A 120 -5.46 -3.24 -16.94
C PHE A 120 -4.49 -2.06 -17.10
N LEU A 121 -4.61 -1.04 -16.23
CA LEU A 121 -3.82 0.18 -16.32
C LEU A 121 -2.65 0.14 -15.33
N SER A 122 -1.45 0.40 -15.84
CA SER A 122 -0.31 0.82 -15.02
C SER A 122 -0.43 2.31 -14.69
N GLY A 123 0.12 2.72 -13.55
CA GLY A 123 -0.11 4.08 -13.09
C GLY A 123 0.82 4.53 -11.98
N HIS A 124 0.69 5.82 -11.67
CA HIS A 124 1.28 6.44 -10.49
C HIS A 124 0.14 6.97 -9.62
N SER A 125 0.23 6.74 -8.32
CA SER A 125 -0.74 7.24 -7.35
C SER A 125 -0.03 7.89 -6.17
N THR A 126 -0.56 9.02 -5.73
CA THR A 126 -0.16 9.65 -4.46
C THR A 126 -1.14 9.21 -3.40
N ASN A 127 -0.64 8.71 -2.29
CA ASN A 127 -1.41 8.18 -1.18
C ASN A 127 -0.91 8.79 0.12
N ALA A 128 -1.76 8.80 1.15
CA ALA A 128 -1.41 9.26 2.48
C ALA A 128 -1.68 8.17 3.51
N LEU A 129 -0.71 7.92 4.39
CA LEU A 129 -0.88 7.09 5.56
C LEU A 129 -1.65 7.87 6.62
N VAL A 130 -2.91 7.49 6.85
CA VAL A 130 -3.80 8.15 7.80
C VAL A 130 -3.61 7.60 9.21
N TYR A 131 -3.45 6.27 9.31
CA TYR A 131 -3.30 5.58 10.58
C TYR A 131 -2.47 4.32 10.40
N GLN A 132 -1.66 4.00 11.42
CA GLN A 132 -0.85 2.79 11.44
C GLN A 132 -0.71 2.25 12.86
N ASP A 133 -0.96 0.97 13.01
CA ASP A 133 -0.67 0.17 14.19
C ASP A 133 -0.10 -1.20 13.77
N LYS A 134 0.27 -2.04 14.72
CA LYS A 134 0.91 -3.35 14.51
C LYS A 134 0.15 -4.27 13.55
N ASP A 135 -1.18 -4.17 13.55
CA ASP A 135 -2.08 -5.05 12.79
C ASP A 135 -2.96 -4.32 11.77
N ILE A 136 -2.97 -2.99 11.75
CA ILE A 136 -3.87 -2.19 10.90
C ILE A 136 -3.09 -1.06 10.27
N MET A 137 -3.31 -0.85 8.98
CA MET A 137 -2.81 0.31 8.24
C MET A 137 -3.97 0.92 7.45
N MET A 138 -4.18 2.23 7.58
CA MET A 138 -5.18 2.96 6.83
C MET A 138 -4.49 3.91 5.86
N VAL A 139 -4.76 3.71 4.58
CA VAL A 139 -4.18 4.49 3.49
C VAL A 139 -5.30 5.21 2.77
N GLU A 140 -5.15 6.51 2.59
CA GLU A 140 -6.00 7.32 1.74
C GLU A 140 -5.37 7.44 0.36
N GLY A 141 -6.05 6.91 -0.66
CA GLY A 141 -5.65 7.06 -2.05
C GLY A 141 -6.54 8.07 -2.79
N PRO A 142 -6.24 8.37 -4.06
CA PRO A 142 -6.97 9.36 -4.85
C PRO A 142 -8.43 8.96 -5.14
N ARG A 143 -8.78 7.68 -4.97
CA ARG A 143 -10.14 7.18 -5.18
C ARG A 143 -10.90 6.99 -3.89
N ASN A 144 -10.29 6.36 -2.89
CA ASN A 144 -10.91 5.99 -1.63
C ASN A 144 -9.86 5.76 -0.53
N ALA A 145 -10.30 5.83 0.73
CA ALA A 145 -9.53 5.31 1.85
C ALA A 145 -9.71 3.79 1.97
N VAL A 146 -8.59 3.08 2.16
CA VAL A 146 -8.54 1.62 2.28
C VAL A 146 -7.92 1.27 3.63
N MET A 147 -8.62 0.39 4.35
CA MET A 147 -8.13 -0.23 5.57
C MET A 147 -7.48 -1.58 5.22
N LEU A 148 -6.19 -1.67 5.47
CA LEU A 148 -5.34 -2.84 5.30
C LEU A 148 -5.20 -3.54 6.66
N ILE A 149 -5.60 -4.81 6.74
CA ILE A 149 -5.47 -5.61 7.95
C ILE A 149 -4.31 -6.57 7.78
N ARG A 150 -3.40 -6.62 8.74
CA ARG A 150 -2.24 -7.51 8.70
C ARG A 150 -2.70 -8.96 8.72
N SER A 151 -2.29 -9.69 7.70
CA SER A 151 -2.51 -11.13 7.62
C SER A 151 -1.48 -11.82 8.50
N GLN A 152 -1.90 -12.28 9.67
CA GLN A 152 -1.13 -13.23 10.48
C GLN A 152 -1.25 -14.62 9.86
N GLY A 153 -0.71 -14.78 8.64
CA GLY A 153 -0.56 -16.08 8.03
C GLY A 153 0.43 -16.89 8.83
N THR A 154 -0.07 -17.75 9.72
CA THR A 154 0.67 -18.92 10.18
C THR A 154 1.28 -19.59 8.97
N VAL A 155 2.61 -19.68 8.97
CA VAL A 155 3.36 -20.57 8.09
C VAL A 155 2.68 -21.93 8.18
N PHE A 156 1.98 -22.36 7.12
CA PHE A 156 1.78 -23.78 6.92
C PHE A 156 3.20 -24.34 6.72
N LYS A 157 3.76 -24.86 7.81
CA LYS A 157 4.95 -25.69 7.82
C LYS A 157 4.57 -27.08 7.36
#